data_AF-A0A0D7AAJ7-F1
#
_entry.id   AF-A0A0D7AAJ7-F1
#
_cell.length_a   1.000
_cell.length_b   1.000
_cell.length_c   1.000
_cell.angle_alpha   90.00
_cell.angle_beta   90.00
_cell.angle_gamma   90.00
#
_symmetry.space_group_name_H-M   'P 1'
#
loop_
_entity.id
_entity.type
_entity.pdbx_description
1 polymer ?
#
loop_
_entity_poly.entity_id
_entity_poly.type
_entity_poly.pdbx_seq_one_letter_code
_entity_poly.pdbx_strand_id
1 'polypeptide(L)'
;MQFLSGIFATALLVFTGVARGASLYQRGDIDLISRENIELECYDGTHAMVSEYGSAWIVPLAVACYEYVAENNTQMWSSEICVAAASVSGVTVLRDFCVCISKSYPSIVIPSQTDLESLSYDVYANVVGDCAWQPGGCPITQQNFIDMVYGSITAYGGTNWPTSAQEVIDQWNIIVAWAGTYPAVPYLNFNDWLHYSI
;
A
#
# COMPACT_ATOMS: atom_id res chain seq x y z
N MET A 1 84.21 13.26 0.24
CA MET A 1 84.60 13.46 -1.17
C MET A 1 83.40 13.03 -2.01
N GLN A 2 82.84 13.70 -3.00
CA GLN A 2 82.99 14.97 -3.72
C GLN A 2 81.58 15.19 -4.32
N PHE A 3 80.88 16.29 -4.04
CA PHE A 3 80.76 17.50 -4.86
C PHE A 3 80.33 17.34 -6.33
N LEU A 4 79.45 18.28 -6.73
CA LEU A 4 79.06 18.75 -8.09
C LEU A 4 77.81 18.07 -8.68
N SER A 5 76.87 18.75 -9.34
CA SER A 5 76.67 20.16 -9.72
C SER A 5 75.22 20.29 -10.22
N GLY A 6 74.57 21.42 -9.96
CA GLY A 6 73.24 21.73 -10.50
C GLY A 6 73.25 22.14 -11.97
N ILE A 7 72.06 22.14 -12.58
CA ILE A 7 71.67 22.95 -13.76
C ILE A 7 70.22 23.42 -13.56
N PHE A 8 69.98 24.69 -13.86
CA PHE A 8 68.74 25.45 -13.80
C PHE A 8 67.80 25.24 -15.01
N ALA A 9 66.53 25.63 -14.80
CA ALA A 9 65.49 26.02 -15.77
C ALA A 9 64.82 24.86 -16.56
N THR A 10 63.50 24.82 -16.80
CA THR A 10 62.58 25.90 -17.15
C THR A 10 61.14 25.46 -16.82
N ALA A 11 60.30 26.39 -16.37
CA ALA A 11 58.88 26.17 -16.16
C ALA A 11 58.14 25.95 -17.49
N LEU A 12 57.24 24.96 -17.52
CA LEU A 12 56.13 24.93 -18.47
C LEU A 12 54.86 24.55 -17.69
N LEU A 13 53.97 25.54 -17.53
CA LEU A 13 52.61 25.32 -17.09
C LEU A 13 51.83 24.70 -18.24
N VAL A 14 51.30 23.49 -18.01
CA VAL A 14 50.20 22.96 -18.82
C VAL A 14 49.06 22.64 -17.85
N PHE A 15 48.11 23.57 -17.75
CA PHE A 15 46.79 23.28 -17.19
C PHE A 15 46.01 22.51 -18.24
N THR A 16 46.02 21.18 -18.15
CA THR A 16 44.95 20.36 -18.73
C THR A 16 44.05 19.91 -17.60
N GLY A 17 42.94 20.63 -17.44
CA GLY A 17 41.82 20.12 -16.68
C GLY A 17 41.29 18.85 -17.35
N VAL A 18 41.05 17.83 -16.54
CA VAL A 18 39.95 16.90 -16.80
C VAL A 18 39.05 16.97 -15.58
N ALA A 19 37.84 17.41 -15.87
CA ALA A 19 36.76 17.58 -14.93
C ALA A 19 36.41 16.26 -14.24
N ARG A 20 36.01 16.41 -12.98
CA ARG A 20 35.03 15.60 -12.25
C ARG A 20 34.34 14.55 -13.13
N GLY A 21 34.77 13.29 -13.02
CA GLY A 21 33.89 12.16 -13.24
C GLY A 21 32.94 12.06 -12.05
N ALA A 22 31.96 12.97 -11.97
CA ALA A 22 30.82 12.81 -11.09
C ALA A 22 29.75 12.03 -11.85
N SER A 23 29.42 10.87 -11.28
CA SER A 23 28.23 10.04 -11.51
C SER A 23 27.13 10.70 -12.35
N LEU A 24 26.89 10.14 -13.54
CA LEU A 24 25.63 10.29 -14.28
C LEU A 24 24.75 9.03 -14.16
N TYR A 25 24.92 8.24 -13.09
CA TYR A 25 24.05 7.11 -12.79
C TYR A 25 23.06 7.51 -11.70
N GLN A 26 22.19 8.49 -11.96
CA GLN A 26 21.15 8.90 -11.00
C GLN A 26 20.20 9.90 -11.64
N ARG A 27 19.08 9.42 -12.19
CA ARG A 27 17.75 10.07 -12.19
C ARG A 27 16.83 9.48 -13.27
N GLY A 28 17.36 8.99 -14.40
CA GLY A 28 16.55 8.40 -15.48
C GLY A 28 16.15 6.94 -15.25
N ASP A 29 17.07 6.11 -14.76
CA ASP A 29 16.83 4.67 -14.66
C ASP A 29 15.89 4.28 -13.51
N ILE A 30 15.89 5.05 -12.41
CA ILE A 30 15.01 4.81 -11.26
C ILE A 30 13.54 5.10 -11.65
N ASP A 31 13.30 6.15 -12.45
CA ASP A 31 11.97 6.54 -12.92
C ASP A 31 11.38 5.51 -13.90
N LEU A 32 12.21 4.96 -14.79
CA LEU A 32 11.77 3.90 -15.72
C LEU A 32 11.44 2.61 -14.99
N ILE A 33 12.29 2.16 -14.06
CA ILE A 33 12.04 0.95 -13.26
C ILE A 33 10.80 1.12 -12.38
N SER A 34 10.62 2.30 -11.74
CA SER A 34 9.42 2.54 -10.94
C SER A 34 8.16 2.55 -11.79
N ARG A 35 8.22 3.09 -13.01
CA ARG A 35 7.08 3.10 -13.94
C ARG A 35 6.75 1.71 -14.47
N GLU A 36 7.74 0.90 -14.79
CA GLU A 36 7.57 -0.50 -15.20
C GLU A 36 6.93 -1.33 -14.07
N ASN A 37 7.36 -1.13 -12.82
CA ASN A 37 6.75 -1.77 -11.66
C ASN A 37 5.29 -1.33 -11.46
N ILE A 38 4.98 -0.03 -11.58
CA ILE A 38 3.60 0.47 -11.50
C ILE A 38 2.72 -0.12 -12.60
N GLU A 39 3.26 -0.30 -13.81
CA GLU A 39 2.51 -0.91 -14.92
C GLU A 39 2.15 -2.37 -14.64
N LEU A 40 3.10 -3.14 -14.11
CA LEU A 40 2.91 -4.54 -13.72
C LEU A 40 1.96 -4.67 -12.52
N GLU A 41 2.19 -3.93 -11.43
CA GLU A 41 1.31 -3.90 -10.25
C GLU A 41 -0.12 -3.56 -10.65
N CYS A 42 -0.32 -2.47 -11.40
CA CYS A 42 -1.64 -2.10 -11.91
C CYS A 42 -2.30 -3.21 -12.75
N TYR A 43 -1.53 -3.88 -13.60
CA TYR A 43 -2.02 -4.99 -14.43
C TYR A 43 -2.45 -6.17 -13.56
N ASP A 44 -1.61 -6.62 -12.64
CA ASP A 44 -1.85 -7.76 -11.75
C ASP A 44 -3.05 -7.50 -10.84
N GLY A 45 -3.11 -6.33 -10.20
CA GLY A 45 -4.23 -5.95 -9.34
C GLY A 45 -5.56 -5.86 -10.09
N THR A 46 -5.57 -5.26 -11.29
CA THR A 46 -6.79 -5.20 -12.12
C THR A 46 -7.24 -6.58 -12.56
N HIS A 47 -6.30 -7.46 -12.95
CA HIS A 47 -6.63 -8.81 -13.35
C HIS A 47 -7.18 -9.63 -12.18
N ALA A 48 -6.47 -9.68 -11.05
CA ALA A 48 -6.90 -10.42 -9.86
C ALA A 48 -8.26 -9.93 -9.33
N MET A 49 -8.48 -8.61 -9.29
CA MET A 49 -9.75 -8.02 -8.85
C MET A 49 -10.92 -8.50 -9.71
N VAL A 50 -10.72 -8.67 -11.02
CA VAL A 50 -11.79 -9.09 -11.95
C VAL A 50 -11.91 -10.62 -12.05
N SER A 51 -10.81 -11.37 -11.98
CA SER A 51 -10.81 -12.83 -12.20
C SER A 51 -10.96 -13.67 -10.94
N GLU A 52 -10.36 -13.23 -9.84
CA GLU A 52 -10.32 -13.99 -8.57
C GLU A 52 -11.39 -13.48 -7.60
N TYR A 53 -11.48 -12.16 -7.48
CA TYR A 53 -12.37 -11.48 -6.54
C TYR A 53 -13.58 -10.83 -7.22
N GLY A 54 -13.80 -11.11 -8.51
CA GLY A 54 -14.80 -10.49 -9.40
C GLY A 54 -16.27 -10.71 -9.02
N SER A 55 -16.57 -10.85 -7.73
CA SER A 55 -17.92 -10.80 -7.22
C SER A 55 -18.53 -9.41 -7.50
N ALA A 56 -19.83 -9.39 -7.76
CA ALA A 56 -20.55 -8.18 -8.10
C ALA A 56 -20.56 -7.12 -6.98
N TRP A 57 -20.15 -7.48 -5.76
CA TRP A 57 -20.13 -6.61 -4.59
C TRP A 57 -18.72 -6.19 -4.14
N ILE A 58 -17.67 -6.99 -4.42
CA ILE A 58 -16.28 -6.65 -4.08
C ILE A 58 -15.73 -5.58 -5.03
N VAL A 59 -15.90 -5.75 -6.34
CA VAL A 59 -15.34 -4.82 -7.33
C VAL A 59 -15.82 -3.38 -7.11
N PRO A 60 -17.12 -3.10 -6.90
CA PRO A 60 -17.57 -1.73 -6.61
C PRO A 60 -16.99 -1.16 -5.31
N LEU A 61 -16.78 -1.99 -4.28
CA LEU A 61 -16.15 -1.56 -3.04
C LEU A 61 -14.67 -1.20 -3.25
N ALA A 62 -13.94 -1.97 -4.07
CA ALA A 62 -12.58 -1.64 -4.49
C ALA A 62 -12.51 -0.35 -5.32
N VAL A 63 -13.48 -0.13 -6.21
CA VAL A 63 -13.60 1.13 -6.98
C VAL A 63 -13.84 2.31 -6.05
N ALA A 64 -14.67 2.17 -5.00
CA ALA A 64 -14.86 3.23 -4.02
C ALA A 64 -13.56 3.58 -3.27
N CYS A 65 -12.72 2.59 -2.96
CA CYS A 65 -11.38 2.86 -2.42
C CYS A 65 -10.47 3.55 -3.45
N TYR A 66 -10.49 3.12 -4.72
CA TYR A 66 -9.76 3.79 -5.79
C TYR A 66 -10.14 5.26 -5.93
N GLU A 67 -11.44 5.59 -5.83
CA GLU A 67 -11.92 6.98 -5.85
C GLU A 67 -11.41 7.78 -4.65
N TYR A 68 -11.40 7.20 -3.46
CA TYR A 68 -10.78 7.82 -2.27
C TYR A 68 -9.30 8.16 -2.51
N VAL A 69 -8.54 7.26 -3.11
CA VAL A 69 -7.12 7.49 -3.44
C VAL A 69 -6.96 8.54 -4.55
N ALA A 70 -7.87 8.59 -5.53
CA ALA A 70 -7.87 9.56 -6.61
C ALA A 70 -8.01 11.02 -6.10
N GLU A 71 -8.57 11.21 -4.91
CA GLU A 71 -8.60 12.49 -4.20
C GLU A 71 -7.26 12.84 -3.52
N ASN A 72 -6.18 12.14 -3.87
CA ASN A 72 -4.84 12.27 -3.30
C ASN A 72 -4.75 11.81 -1.83
N ASN A 73 -5.64 10.91 -1.40
CA ASN A 73 -5.55 10.22 -0.12
C ASN A 73 -4.77 8.91 -0.28
N THR A 74 -3.44 8.98 -0.26
CA THR A 74 -2.59 7.80 -0.53
C THR A 74 -2.40 6.87 0.67
N GLN A 75 -2.87 7.27 1.86
CA GLN A 75 -2.90 6.42 3.06
C GLN A 75 -4.18 5.59 3.07
N MET A 76 -4.13 4.40 2.49
CA MET A 76 -5.32 3.55 2.32
C MET A 76 -5.93 3.14 3.67
N TRP A 77 -5.11 2.93 4.70
CA TRP A 77 -5.56 2.49 6.02
C TRP A 77 -6.15 3.61 6.88
N SER A 78 -6.30 4.82 6.34
CA SER A 78 -7.14 5.88 6.94
C SER A 78 -8.58 5.90 6.42
N SER A 79 -8.96 4.99 5.52
CA SER A 79 -10.33 4.84 5.01
C SER A 79 -10.91 3.49 5.36
N GLU A 80 -12.06 3.49 6.04
CA GLU A 80 -12.81 2.27 6.36
C GLU A 80 -13.22 1.52 5.09
N ILE A 81 -13.56 2.24 4.01
CA ILE A 81 -13.89 1.66 2.70
C ILE A 81 -12.68 0.90 2.13
N CYS A 82 -11.49 1.46 2.20
CA CYS A 82 -10.27 0.81 1.71
C CYS A 82 -9.89 -0.40 2.58
N VAL A 83 -10.02 -0.29 3.90
CA VAL A 83 -9.78 -1.42 4.81
C VAL A 83 -10.77 -2.56 4.56
N ALA A 84 -12.05 -2.24 4.37
CA ALA A 84 -13.08 -3.23 4.02
C ALA A 84 -12.84 -3.85 2.64
N ALA A 85 -12.47 -3.05 1.64
CA ALA A 85 -12.13 -3.56 0.31
C ALA A 85 -10.94 -4.52 0.37
N ALA A 86 -9.85 -4.16 1.06
CA ALA A 86 -8.65 -4.99 1.16
C ALA A 86 -8.94 -6.29 1.89
N SER A 87 -9.77 -6.20 2.92
CA SER A 87 -10.26 -7.32 3.71
C SER A 87 -10.99 -8.41 2.92
N VAL A 88 -11.61 -8.05 1.79
CA VAL A 88 -12.42 -8.98 0.98
C VAL A 88 -11.85 -9.27 -0.40
N SER A 89 -10.91 -8.45 -0.86
CA SER A 89 -10.23 -8.60 -2.17
C SER A 89 -8.77 -9.02 -2.07
N GLY A 90 -8.20 -9.09 -0.86
CA GLY A 90 -6.76 -9.23 -0.66
C GLY A 90 -6.07 -7.87 -0.61
N VAL A 91 -5.10 -7.74 0.29
CA VAL A 91 -4.41 -6.47 0.56
C VAL A 91 -3.56 -6.04 -0.64
N THR A 92 -2.71 -6.95 -1.13
CA THR A 92 -1.84 -6.71 -2.28
C THR A 92 -2.68 -6.36 -3.51
N VAL A 93 -3.73 -7.15 -3.76
CA VAL A 93 -4.61 -7.01 -4.92
C VAL A 93 -5.32 -5.66 -4.92
N LEU A 94 -5.86 -5.19 -3.80
CA LEU A 94 -6.46 -3.86 -3.74
C LEU A 94 -5.44 -2.76 -3.96
N ARG A 95 -4.28 -2.81 -3.27
CA ARG A 95 -3.25 -1.77 -3.39
C ARG A 95 -2.77 -1.68 -4.83
N ASP A 96 -2.54 -2.82 -5.47
CA ASP A 96 -2.09 -2.92 -6.85
C ASP A 96 -3.16 -2.45 -7.85
N PHE A 97 -4.44 -2.73 -7.57
CA PHE A 97 -5.54 -2.12 -8.30
C PHE A 97 -5.54 -0.58 -8.16
N CYS A 98 -5.27 -0.06 -6.96
CA CYS A 98 -5.25 1.38 -6.71
C CYS A 98 -4.05 2.09 -7.37
N VAL A 99 -2.87 1.47 -7.52
CA VAL A 99 -1.72 2.14 -8.16
C VAL A 99 -1.96 2.50 -9.63
N CYS A 100 -2.96 1.91 -10.27
CA CYS A 100 -3.40 2.31 -11.60
C CYS A 100 -3.70 3.81 -11.71
N ILE A 101 -4.07 4.47 -10.60
CA ILE A 101 -4.34 5.91 -10.56
C ILE A 101 -3.13 6.74 -11.03
N SER A 102 -1.91 6.27 -10.76
CA SER A 102 -0.67 6.97 -11.13
C SER A 102 -0.48 7.07 -12.65
N LYS A 103 -1.18 6.26 -13.45
CA LYS A 103 -1.21 6.39 -14.92
C LYS A 103 -1.97 7.64 -15.36
N SER A 104 -3.03 7.98 -14.65
CA SER A 104 -3.86 9.17 -14.91
C SER A 104 -3.33 10.41 -14.19
N TYR A 105 -2.76 10.22 -13.00
CA TYR A 105 -2.24 11.27 -12.12
C TYR A 105 -0.85 10.89 -11.59
N PRO A 106 0.23 11.13 -12.35
CA PRO A 106 1.58 10.71 -11.96
C PRO A 106 2.11 11.32 -10.66
N SER A 107 1.47 12.38 -10.15
CA SER A 107 1.80 12.99 -8.86
C SER A 107 1.23 12.24 -7.66
N ILE A 108 0.23 11.38 -7.86
CA ILE A 108 -0.33 10.52 -6.82
C ILE A 108 0.54 9.27 -6.75
N VAL A 109 1.28 9.13 -5.65
CA VAL A 109 2.16 7.98 -5.39
C VAL A 109 1.64 7.26 -4.17
N ILE A 110 1.15 6.05 -4.37
CA ILE A 110 0.73 5.17 -3.26
C ILE A 110 1.98 4.48 -2.72
N PRO A 111 2.25 4.53 -1.40
CA PRO A 111 3.33 3.76 -0.80
C PRO A 111 3.28 2.28 -1.15
N SER A 112 4.41 1.59 -0.97
CA SER A 112 4.39 0.13 -0.94
C SER A 112 3.52 -0.35 0.23
N GLN A 113 2.99 -1.57 0.17
CA GLN A 113 2.13 -2.10 1.23
C GLN A 113 2.77 -2.03 2.62
N THR A 114 4.07 -2.26 2.73
CA THR A 114 4.82 -2.19 3.99
C THR A 114 5.14 -0.77 4.44
N ASP A 115 5.08 0.21 3.54
CA ASP A 115 5.35 1.62 3.81
C ASP A 115 4.08 2.46 4.03
N LEU A 116 2.89 1.85 3.90
CA LEU A 116 1.64 2.49 4.32
C LEU A 116 1.68 2.79 5.82
N GLU A 117 1.02 3.87 6.23
CA GLU A 117 0.88 4.17 7.65
C GLU A 117 -0.01 3.13 8.33
N SER A 118 0.21 2.92 9.63
CA SER A 118 -0.60 1.98 10.42
C SER A 118 -2.09 2.33 10.33
N LEU A 119 -2.94 1.30 10.47
CA LEU A 119 -4.38 1.43 10.51
C LEU A 119 -4.79 2.59 11.42
N SER A 120 -5.50 3.57 10.85
CA SER A 120 -5.96 4.73 11.60
C SER A 120 -6.76 4.27 12.80
N TYR A 121 -6.43 4.84 13.96
CA TYR A 121 -7.11 4.50 15.20
C TYR A 121 -8.58 4.93 15.20
N ASP A 122 -8.94 5.94 14.39
CA ASP A 122 -10.33 6.34 14.18
C ASP A 122 -11.09 5.28 13.38
N VAL A 123 -10.47 4.73 12.33
CA VAL A 123 -11.07 3.61 11.56
C VAL A 123 -11.22 2.39 12.46
N TYR A 124 -10.19 2.06 13.23
CA TYR A 124 -10.27 0.97 14.21
C TYR A 124 -11.38 1.20 15.24
N ALA A 125 -11.50 2.41 15.78
CA ALA A 125 -12.55 2.77 16.74
C ALA A 125 -13.95 2.72 16.12
N ASN A 126 -14.13 3.02 14.83
CA ASN A 126 -15.41 2.81 14.15
C ASN A 126 -15.80 1.32 14.11
N VAL A 127 -14.82 0.43 13.94
CA VAL A 127 -15.04 -1.02 13.83
C VAL A 127 -15.38 -1.65 15.18
N VAL A 128 -14.61 -1.33 16.23
CA VAL A 128 -14.74 -2.00 17.54
C VAL A 128 -15.44 -1.14 18.61
N GLY A 129 -15.72 0.13 18.32
CA GLY A 129 -16.33 1.09 19.23
C GLY A 129 -15.36 1.66 20.26
N ASP A 130 -15.91 2.30 21.30
CA ASP A 130 -15.16 3.03 22.33
C ASP A 130 -14.09 2.21 23.05
N CYS A 131 -14.21 0.88 23.05
CA CYS A 131 -13.21 0.01 23.66
C CYS A 131 -11.86 0.00 22.92
N ALA A 132 -11.78 0.57 21.70
CA ALA A 132 -10.52 0.82 21.01
C ALA A 132 -9.51 1.61 21.88
N TRP A 133 -10.02 2.59 22.64
CA TRP A 133 -9.22 3.55 23.41
C TRP A 133 -8.82 3.05 24.80
N GLN A 134 -9.23 1.84 25.17
CA GLN A 134 -8.83 1.23 26.44
C GLN A 134 -7.39 0.68 26.34
N PRO A 135 -6.65 0.55 27.46
CA PRO A 135 -5.34 -0.11 27.46
C PRO A 135 -5.42 -1.51 26.85
N GLY A 136 -4.71 -1.72 25.74
CA GLY A 136 -4.71 -2.97 24.97
C GLY A 136 -5.80 -3.09 23.90
N GLY A 137 -6.80 -2.19 23.89
CA GLY A 137 -7.92 -2.21 22.95
C GLY A 137 -8.80 -3.47 23.07
N CYS A 138 -9.90 -3.50 22.34
CA CYS A 138 -10.73 -4.69 22.16
C CYS A 138 -10.50 -5.29 20.77
N PRO A 139 -10.26 -6.60 20.66
CA PRO A 139 -9.97 -7.21 19.37
C PRO A 139 -11.18 -7.15 18.43
N ILE A 140 -10.92 -7.07 17.12
CA ILE A 140 -11.95 -7.13 16.09
C ILE A 140 -12.58 -8.53 16.12
N THR A 141 -13.90 -8.58 16.25
CA THR A 141 -14.66 -9.84 16.18
C THR A 141 -15.19 -10.07 14.75
N GLN A 142 -15.65 -11.30 14.47
CA GLN A 142 -16.34 -11.60 13.23
C GLN A 142 -17.53 -10.66 12.95
N GLN A 143 -18.30 -10.30 13.98
CA GLN A 143 -19.44 -9.40 13.79
C GLN A 143 -18.96 -7.98 13.46
N ASN A 144 -17.91 -7.48 14.13
CA ASN A 144 -17.33 -6.18 13.79
C ASN A 144 -16.85 -6.15 12.33
N PHE A 145 -16.24 -7.23 11.85
CA PHE A 145 -15.80 -7.37 10.47
C PHE A 145 -16.97 -7.34 9.47
N ILE A 146 -18.03 -8.10 9.74
CA ILE A 146 -19.25 -8.11 8.92
C ILE A 146 -19.84 -6.70 8.88
N ASP A 147 -19.99 -6.05 10.04
CA ASP A 147 -20.57 -4.72 10.15
C ASP A 147 -19.73 -3.68 9.40
N MET A 148 -18.40 -3.76 9.46
CA MET A 148 -17.49 -2.90 8.69
C MET A 148 -17.68 -3.06 7.17
N VAL A 149 -17.78 -4.30 6.68
CA VAL A 149 -17.96 -4.58 5.24
C VAL A 149 -19.31 -4.05 4.75
N TYR A 150 -20.41 -4.40 5.43
CA TYR A 150 -21.75 -3.95 5.03
C TYR A 150 -21.93 -2.43 5.24
N GLY A 151 -21.32 -1.88 6.30
CA GLY A 151 -21.27 -0.45 6.58
C GLY A 151 -20.55 0.31 5.47
N SER A 152 -19.39 -0.20 5.03
CA SER A 152 -18.63 0.38 3.92
C SER A 152 -19.40 0.32 2.60
N ILE A 153 -20.10 -0.77 2.31
CA ILE A 153 -20.98 -0.85 1.13
C ILE A 153 -22.07 0.21 1.17
N THR A 154 -22.71 0.38 2.34
CA THR A 154 -23.70 1.45 2.54
C THR A 154 -23.08 2.83 2.36
N ALA A 155 -21.90 3.07 2.92
CA ALA A 155 -21.25 4.37 2.96
C ALA A 155 -20.90 4.91 1.57
N TYR A 156 -20.45 4.07 0.64
CA TYR A 156 -20.22 4.50 -0.75
C TYR A 156 -21.51 4.56 -1.59
N GLY A 157 -22.67 4.16 -1.04
CA GLY A 157 -23.95 4.13 -1.75
C GLY A 157 -24.15 2.88 -2.61
N GLY A 158 -23.45 1.79 -2.29
CA GLY A 158 -23.55 0.52 -2.99
C GLY A 158 -24.91 -0.16 -2.86
N THR A 159 -25.32 -0.86 -3.92
CA THR A 159 -26.56 -1.65 -3.96
C THR A 159 -26.32 -3.12 -4.26
N ASN A 160 -25.07 -3.49 -4.59
CA ASN A 160 -24.66 -4.87 -4.79
C ASN A 160 -24.13 -5.41 -3.46
N TRP A 161 -24.77 -6.46 -2.97
CA TRP A 161 -24.47 -7.07 -1.69
C TRP A 161 -23.93 -8.48 -1.86
N PRO A 162 -23.17 -9.01 -0.90
CA PRO A 162 -22.90 -10.44 -0.80
C PRO A 162 -24.23 -11.23 -0.84
N THR A 163 -24.26 -12.36 -1.55
CA THR A 163 -25.50 -13.15 -1.64
C THR A 163 -25.85 -13.83 -0.32
N SER A 164 -24.86 -13.96 0.57
CA SER A 164 -25.02 -14.38 1.95
C SER A 164 -23.93 -13.81 2.84
N ALA A 165 -24.20 -13.74 4.15
CA ALA A 165 -23.18 -13.39 5.14
C ALA A 165 -22.00 -14.38 5.16
N GLN A 166 -22.20 -15.62 4.68
CA GLN A 166 -21.15 -16.63 4.64
C GLN A 166 -19.99 -16.21 3.74
N GLU A 167 -20.24 -15.52 2.63
CA GLU A 167 -19.17 -15.01 1.76
C GLU A 167 -18.23 -14.06 2.52
N VAL A 168 -18.77 -13.21 3.39
CA VAL A 168 -17.99 -12.27 4.22
C VAL A 168 -17.30 -13.01 5.36
N ILE A 169 -17.97 -13.99 5.97
CA ILE A 169 -17.40 -14.84 7.02
C ILE A 169 -16.20 -15.65 6.49
N ASP A 170 -16.23 -16.10 5.25
CA ASP A 170 -15.13 -16.85 4.64
C ASP A 170 -13.87 -15.96 4.51
N GLN A 171 -14.04 -14.68 4.18
CA GLN A 171 -12.93 -13.70 4.17
C GLN A 171 -12.39 -13.43 5.58
N TRP A 172 -13.27 -13.30 6.57
CA TRP A 172 -12.86 -13.19 7.97
C TRP A 172 -12.00 -14.38 8.43
N ASN A 173 -12.37 -15.59 8.02
CA ASN A 173 -11.63 -16.80 8.39
C ASN A 173 -10.21 -16.82 7.82
N ILE A 174 -9.98 -16.22 6.64
CA ILE A 174 -8.64 -16.06 6.04
C ILE A 174 -7.78 -15.15 6.93
N ILE A 175 -8.32 -14.01 7.35
CA ILE A 175 -7.63 -13.04 8.22
C ILE A 175 -7.27 -13.68 9.56
N VAL A 176 -8.23 -14.35 10.20
CA VAL A 176 -8.02 -15.05 11.48
C VAL A 176 -6.96 -16.15 11.36
N ALA A 177 -7.00 -16.92 10.27
CA ALA A 177 -6.02 -17.97 10.03
C ALA A 177 -4.61 -17.40 9.85
N TRP A 178 -4.46 -16.28 9.13
CA TRP A 178 -3.19 -15.59 8.97
C TRP A 178 -2.69 -15.00 10.30
N ALA A 179 -3.58 -14.32 11.03
CA ALA A 179 -3.26 -13.66 12.29
C ALA A 179 -2.88 -14.64 13.41
N GLY A 180 -3.34 -15.88 13.32
CA GLY A 180 -3.15 -16.91 14.35
C GLY A 180 -3.94 -16.63 15.63
N THR A 181 -4.97 -15.79 15.56
CA THR A 181 -5.77 -15.35 16.71
C THR A 181 -7.26 -15.64 16.47
N TYR A 182 -7.82 -16.60 17.22
CA TYR A 182 -9.24 -16.96 17.19
C TYR A 182 -9.85 -16.79 18.59
N PRO A 183 -11.11 -16.33 18.72
CA PRO A 183 -12.08 -15.97 17.67
C PRO A 183 -12.02 -14.50 17.21
N ALA A 184 -11.05 -13.73 17.68
CA ALA A 184 -10.95 -12.29 17.44
C ALA A 184 -9.51 -11.89 17.15
N VAL A 185 -9.32 -10.81 16.39
CA VAL A 185 -8.02 -10.33 15.92
C VAL A 185 -7.65 -9.02 16.63
N PRO A 186 -6.59 -8.98 17.46
CA PRO A 186 -6.11 -7.75 18.07
C PRO A 186 -5.65 -6.72 17.03
N TYR A 187 -5.68 -5.43 17.40
CA TYR A 187 -5.23 -4.33 16.52
C TYR A 187 -3.89 -4.59 15.86
N LEU A 188 -2.87 -4.98 16.64
CA LEU A 188 -1.52 -5.19 16.10
C LEU A 188 -1.49 -6.31 15.06
N ASN A 189 -2.19 -7.42 15.30
CA ASN A 189 -2.28 -8.53 14.34
C ASN A 189 -3.03 -8.15 13.07
N PHE A 190 -4.12 -7.39 13.18
CA PHE A 190 -4.88 -6.93 12.01
C PHE A 190 -4.10 -5.87 11.22
N ASN A 191 -3.42 -4.96 11.92
CA ASN A 191 -2.52 -4.00 11.29
C ASN A 191 -1.37 -4.72 10.58
N ASP A 192 -0.74 -5.71 11.20
CA ASP A 192 0.32 -6.48 10.56
C ASP A 192 -0.21 -7.23 9.33
N TRP A 193 -1.42 -7.78 9.40
CA TRP A 193 -2.07 -8.40 8.24
C TRP A 193 -2.19 -7.41 7.07
N LEU A 194 -2.65 -6.18 7.31
CA LEU A 194 -2.73 -5.10 6.31
C LEU A 194 -1.37 -4.70 5.70
N HIS A 195 -0.24 -5.07 6.29
CA HIS A 195 1.09 -4.71 5.77
C HIS A 195 1.85 -5.91 5.18
N TYR A 196 1.48 -7.14 5.56
CA TYR A 196 2.29 -8.32 5.28
C TYR A 196 1.52 -9.53 4.73
N SER A 197 0.19 -9.49 4.65
CA SER A 197 -0.57 -10.53 3.96
C SER A 197 -0.42 -10.39 2.44
N ILE A 198 -0.39 -11.53 1.76
CA ILE A 198 -0.35 -11.60 0.29
C ILE A 198 -1.77 -11.49 -0.25
#